data_AF-A0A9N8DYV3-F1
#
_entry.id   AF-A0A9N8DYV3-F1
#
_cell.length_a   1.000
_cell.length_b   1.000
_cell.length_c   1.000
_cell.angle_alpha   90.00
_cell.angle_beta   90.00
_cell.angle_gamma   90.00
#
_symmetry.space_group_name_H-M   'P 1'
#
loop_
_entity.id
_entity.type
_entity.pdbx_description
1 polymer ?
#
loop_
_entity_poly.entity_id
_entity_poly.type
_entity_poly.pdbx_seq_one_letter_code
_entity_poly.pdbx_strand_id
1 'polypeptide(L)'
;MTSRAANNDEYTEPLSSAALAAQLNLPASVADPALLTYRSVGIGCFGVLMRFGGMPLEKIALFMNSSQVSGKGQFGQAIQLTFKDGALAPYRVVGRASLVAWFFQYSVMGFAFQLVDQGLSKMMGVPATPYGSELMKPPGSSTGQEGDQASLDFRIKSAAKTLLAPILAASLESKVSNRAEVQRYFGKQQFATIESNLLAQRSYPLLSRMAGPAFFPSAMRNTIMCQTTFVLTPITYKLYFPQEHKTKSSLFWYGLSMNIFVGNVAAITQQALWGRSLDMLAEKGRIDYSAVIRQGLHKEGIAAFFTVPKWGSRVLMNAPAQGVLPWFYNDVLPLGERTVLAAVKTCVYEPFWNEVEHTTTARLPEAVKVETQGPPRFTANSPRS
;
A
#
# COMPACT_ATOMS: atom_id res chain seq x y z
N MET A 1 43.51 34.97 -9.35
CA MET A 1 42.08 35.10 -9.71
C MET A 1 41.83 34.26 -10.95
N THR A 2 41.51 32.98 -10.77
CA THR A 2 41.15 32.06 -11.85
C THR A 2 39.65 31.82 -11.77
N SER A 3 38.92 32.36 -12.75
CA SER A 3 37.49 32.17 -12.95
C SER A 3 37.21 30.68 -13.16
N ARG A 4 36.55 30.05 -12.17
CA ARG A 4 35.98 28.71 -12.32
C ARG A 4 34.68 28.87 -13.11
N ALA A 5 34.70 28.47 -14.38
CA ALA A 5 33.50 28.32 -15.17
C ALA A 5 32.56 27.35 -14.43
N ALA A 6 31.41 27.85 -14.00
CA ALA A 6 30.32 27.02 -13.54
C ALA A 6 29.83 26.22 -14.77
N ASN A 7 30.07 24.91 -14.78
CA ASN A 7 29.33 24.00 -15.64
C ASN A 7 27.85 24.12 -15.23
N ASN A 8 27.10 24.89 -16.02
CA ASN A 8 25.66 24.78 -16.07
C ASN A 8 25.34 23.45 -16.74
N ASP A 9 25.45 22.35 -15.98
CA ASP A 9 24.76 21.12 -16.35
C ASP A 9 23.27 21.45 -16.32
N GLU A 10 22.73 21.67 -17.51
CA GLU A 10 21.32 21.93 -17.76
C GLU A 10 20.53 20.75 -17.18
N TYR A 11 19.95 20.95 -16.00
CA TYR A 11 19.06 19.99 -15.35
C TYR A 11 17.85 19.82 -16.27
N THR A 12 17.93 18.87 -17.18
CA THR A 12 16.82 18.50 -18.04
C THR A 12 15.79 17.85 -17.14
N GLU A 13 14.63 18.49 -16.97
CA GLU A 13 13.57 17.88 -16.18
C GLU A 13 13.28 16.47 -16.69
N PRO A 14 13.10 15.48 -15.78
CA PRO A 14 12.81 14.12 -16.19
C PRO A 14 11.54 14.12 -17.05
N LEU A 15 11.67 13.56 -18.27
CA LEU A 15 10.55 13.42 -19.20
C LEU A 15 9.37 12.74 -18.50
N SER A 16 8.16 13.24 -18.74
CA SER A 16 6.95 12.60 -18.22
C SER A 16 6.87 11.16 -18.74
N SER A 17 6.28 10.26 -17.95
CA SER A 17 6.11 8.86 -18.34
C SER A 17 5.40 8.70 -19.70
N ALA A 18 4.46 9.60 -20.02
CA ALA A 18 3.77 9.65 -21.30
C ALA A 18 4.70 10.08 -22.45
N ALA A 19 5.54 11.10 -22.23
CA ALA A 19 6.54 11.53 -23.21
C ALA A 19 7.56 10.42 -23.47
N LEU A 20 7.93 9.67 -22.43
CA LEU A 20 8.86 8.55 -22.53
C LEU A 20 8.28 7.37 -23.31
N ALA A 21 7.02 7.01 -23.05
CA ALA A 21 6.30 5.99 -23.82
C ALA A 21 6.18 6.39 -25.29
N ALA A 22 5.85 7.67 -25.57
CA ALA A 22 5.78 8.21 -26.92
C ALA A 22 7.14 8.15 -27.64
N GLN A 23 8.25 8.50 -26.98
CA GLN A 23 9.59 8.39 -27.55
C GLN A 23 9.97 6.95 -27.92
N LEU A 24 9.44 5.96 -27.18
CA LEU A 24 9.68 4.56 -27.46
C LEU A 24 8.66 3.97 -28.46
N ASN A 25 7.69 4.74 -28.95
CA ASN A 25 6.57 4.25 -29.76
C ASN A 25 5.82 3.10 -29.07
N LEU A 26 5.69 3.15 -27.74
CA LEU A 26 4.97 2.14 -26.97
C LEU A 26 3.56 2.66 -26.65
N PRO A 27 2.48 1.93 -26.97
CA PRO A 27 1.13 2.37 -26.67
C PRO A 27 0.89 2.46 -25.16
N ALA A 28 0.07 3.42 -24.72
CA ALA A 28 -0.25 3.64 -23.30
C ALA A 28 -0.83 2.39 -22.62
N SER A 29 -1.60 1.58 -23.36
CA SER A 29 -2.14 0.30 -22.87
C SER A 29 -1.09 -0.72 -22.44
N VAL A 30 0.16 -0.56 -22.88
CA VAL A 30 1.31 -1.39 -22.49
C VAL A 30 2.24 -0.63 -21.55
N ALA A 31 2.49 0.66 -21.82
CA ALA A 31 3.38 1.49 -21.02
C ALA A 31 2.86 1.70 -19.58
N ASP A 32 1.57 2.04 -19.42
CA ASP A 32 1.02 2.38 -18.11
C ASP A 32 1.02 1.18 -17.14
N PRO A 33 0.57 -0.03 -17.53
CA PRO A 33 0.67 -1.20 -16.65
C PRO A 33 2.12 -1.60 -16.35
N ALA A 34 3.03 -1.46 -17.31
CA ALA A 34 4.44 -1.76 -17.12
C ALA A 34 5.08 -0.82 -16.09
N LEU A 35 4.84 0.48 -16.20
CA LEU A 35 5.34 1.47 -15.25
C LEU A 35 4.72 1.32 -13.87
N LEU A 36 3.41 1.04 -13.78
CA LEU A 36 2.74 0.75 -12.52
C LEU A 36 3.39 -0.47 -11.85
N THR A 37 3.60 -1.55 -12.60
CA THR A 37 4.25 -2.78 -12.10
C THR A 37 5.66 -2.49 -11.62
N TYR A 38 6.47 -1.79 -12.42
CA TYR A 38 7.83 -1.42 -12.05
C TYR A 38 7.86 -0.58 -10.78
N ARG A 39 7.04 0.47 -10.69
CA ARG A 39 7.01 1.32 -9.51
C ARG A 39 6.53 0.56 -8.27
N SER A 40 5.50 -0.28 -8.40
CA SER A 40 5.03 -1.13 -7.31
C SER A 40 6.09 -2.12 -6.82
N VAL A 41 6.81 -2.79 -7.74
CA VAL A 41 7.92 -3.69 -7.39
C VAL A 41 9.05 -2.92 -6.72
N GLY A 42 9.43 -1.76 -7.28
CA GLY A 42 10.47 -0.90 -6.72
C GLY A 42 10.16 -0.44 -5.30
N ILE A 43 8.93 0.01 -5.03
CA ILE A 43 8.46 0.35 -3.69
C ILE A 43 8.52 -0.86 -2.75
N GLY A 44 8.14 -2.06 -3.22
CA GLY A 44 8.22 -3.29 -2.44
C GLY A 44 9.65 -3.61 -2.01
N CYS A 45 10.59 -3.58 -2.96
CA CYS A 45 12.01 -3.78 -2.70
C CYS A 45 12.56 -2.74 -1.72
N PHE A 46 12.22 -1.47 -1.92
CA PHE A 46 12.57 -0.40 -0.99
C PHE A 46 12.02 -0.65 0.42
N GLY A 47 10.75 -1.03 0.53
CA GLY A 47 10.11 -1.40 1.79
C GLY A 47 10.86 -2.52 2.52
N VAL A 48 11.24 -3.57 1.79
CA VAL A 48 12.06 -4.67 2.33
C VAL A 48 13.41 -4.18 2.85
N LEU A 49 14.14 -3.41 2.05
CA LEU A 49 15.47 -2.90 2.43
C LEU A 49 15.41 -1.99 3.67
N MET A 50 14.48 -1.04 3.69
CA MET A 50 14.31 -0.12 4.80
C MET A 50 13.85 -0.82 6.08
N ARG A 51 12.94 -1.81 5.96
CA ARG A 51 12.49 -2.61 7.10
C ARG A 51 13.57 -3.53 7.64
N PHE A 52 14.34 -4.14 6.74
CA PHE A 52 15.48 -4.96 7.13
C PHE A 52 16.52 -4.11 7.86
N GLY A 53 16.95 -2.98 7.30
CA GLY A 53 17.90 -2.07 7.96
C GLY A 53 17.36 -1.48 9.28
N GLY A 54 16.05 -1.22 9.36
CA GLY A 54 15.36 -0.75 10.55
C GLY A 54 14.98 -1.82 11.56
N MET A 55 15.35 -3.09 11.34
CA MET A 55 14.90 -4.22 12.17
C MET A 55 15.22 -4.07 13.67
N PRO A 56 16.38 -3.52 14.10
CA PRO A 56 16.60 -3.26 15.52
C PRO A 56 15.57 -2.31 16.13
N LEU A 57 15.21 -1.23 15.43
CA LEU A 57 14.18 -0.29 15.88
C LEU A 57 12.79 -0.94 15.86
N GLU A 58 12.50 -1.79 14.88
CA GLU A 58 11.25 -2.57 14.84
C GLU A 58 11.15 -3.50 16.04
N LYS A 59 12.22 -4.20 16.39
CA LYS A 59 12.24 -5.12 17.53
C LYS A 59 12.11 -4.38 18.88
N ILE A 60 12.77 -3.22 19.02
CA ILE A 60 12.59 -2.35 20.20
C ILE A 60 11.13 -1.92 20.30
N ALA A 61 10.54 -1.41 19.22
CA ALA A 61 9.15 -0.98 19.21
C ALA A 61 8.18 -2.12 19.54
N LEU A 62 8.43 -3.33 19.03
CA LEU A 62 7.67 -4.53 19.37
C LEU A 62 7.71 -4.84 20.87
N PHE A 63 8.89 -4.88 21.48
CA PHE A 63 9.01 -5.13 22.92
C PHE A 63 8.44 -3.99 23.77
N MET A 64 8.59 -2.74 23.35
CA MET A 64 7.98 -1.61 24.07
C MET A 64 6.45 -1.69 24.10
N ASN A 65 5.83 -2.29 23.09
CA ASN A 65 4.38 -2.50 23.03
C ASN A 65 3.93 -3.83 23.66
N SER A 66 4.84 -4.59 24.27
CA SER A 66 4.54 -5.83 24.97
C SER A 66 4.18 -5.61 26.44
N SER A 67 3.77 -6.69 27.11
CA SER A 67 3.70 -6.78 28.57
C SER A 67 5.05 -7.08 29.24
N GLN A 68 6.09 -7.44 28.46
CA GLN A 68 7.44 -7.73 28.95
C GLN A 68 8.20 -6.46 29.37
N VAL A 69 7.74 -5.29 28.92
CA VAL A 69 8.31 -3.99 29.26
C VAL A 69 7.27 -3.19 30.06
N SER A 70 7.61 -2.80 31.29
CA SER A 70 6.70 -2.06 32.17
C SER A 70 7.45 -1.14 33.15
N GLY A 71 6.74 -0.21 33.79
CA GLY A 71 7.31 0.70 34.77
C GLY A 71 8.28 1.75 34.20
N LYS A 72 9.30 2.14 34.98
CA LYS A 72 10.30 3.15 34.58
C LYS A 72 11.37 2.55 33.68
N GLY A 73 11.89 3.35 32.74
CA GLY A 73 12.99 2.94 31.86
C GLY A 73 12.60 1.98 30.74
N GLN A 74 11.35 2.03 30.26
CA GLN A 74 10.80 1.13 29.24
C GLN A 74 11.69 0.98 27.99
N PHE A 75 12.27 2.09 27.51
CA PHE A 75 13.15 2.07 26.34
C PHE A 75 14.43 1.26 26.58
N GLY A 76 15.06 1.43 27.75
CA GLY A 76 16.26 0.67 28.13
C GLY A 76 15.97 -0.82 28.28
N GLN A 77 14.84 -1.18 28.91
CA GLN A 77 14.39 -2.57 29.00
C GLN A 77 14.19 -3.19 27.61
N ALA A 78 13.54 -2.46 26.70
CA ALA A 78 13.31 -2.93 25.33
C ALA A 78 14.61 -3.11 24.54
N ILE A 79 15.60 -2.22 24.70
CA ILE A 79 16.94 -2.38 24.12
C ILE A 79 17.61 -3.64 24.67
N GLN A 80 17.60 -3.83 25.99
CA GLN A 80 18.20 -5.01 26.62
C GLN A 80 17.58 -6.31 26.11
N LEU A 81 16.25 -6.37 25.99
CA LEU A 81 15.54 -7.51 25.41
C LEU A 81 15.88 -7.72 23.93
N THR A 82 15.98 -6.64 23.16
CA THR A 82 16.29 -6.68 21.72
C THR A 82 17.67 -7.29 21.43
N PHE A 83 18.65 -6.99 22.28
CA PHE A 83 20.05 -7.41 22.08
C PHE A 83 20.54 -8.46 23.08
N LYS A 84 19.62 -9.10 23.83
CA LYS A 84 19.95 -10.09 24.86
C LYS A 84 20.86 -11.21 24.34
N ASP A 85 20.65 -11.65 23.10
CA ASP A 85 21.40 -12.74 22.47
C ASP A 85 22.45 -12.26 21.45
N GLY A 86 22.89 -10.99 21.60
CA GLY A 86 23.93 -10.35 20.79
C GLY A 86 23.42 -9.33 19.77
N ALA A 87 24.35 -8.59 19.15
CA ALA A 87 24.05 -7.47 18.23
C ALA A 87 23.21 -7.86 17.01
N LEU A 88 23.32 -9.11 16.54
CA LEU A 88 22.58 -9.62 15.39
C LEU A 88 21.26 -10.32 15.76
N ALA A 89 20.92 -10.41 17.05
CA ALA A 89 19.68 -11.04 17.50
C ALA A 89 18.41 -10.49 16.81
N PRO A 90 18.27 -9.17 16.55
CA PRO A 90 17.07 -8.63 15.88
C PRO A 90 16.86 -9.18 14.47
N TYR A 91 17.93 -9.61 13.79
CA TYR A 91 17.85 -10.10 12.41
C TYR A 91 17.52 -11.59 12.34
N ARG A 92 17.78 -12.36 13.40
CA ARG A 92 17.54 -13.82 13.44
C ARG A 92 16.06 -14.20 13.27
N VAL A 93 15.16 -13.29 13.62
CA VAL A 93 13.71 -13.47 13.50
C VAL A 93 13.18 -13.17 12.09
N VAL A 94 14.00 -12.57 11.22
CA VAL A 94 13.65 -12.29 9.83
C VAL A 94 13.70 -13.60 9.04
N GLY A 95 12.57 -13.98 8.45
CA GLY A 95 12.45 -15.12 7.55
C GLY A 95 11.94 -14.71 6.17
N ARG A 96 11.85 -15.67 5.25
CA ARG A 96 11.31 -15.46 3.89
C ARG A 96 9.90 -14.83 3.94
N ALA A 97 9.06 -15.30 4.86
CA ALA A 97 7.73 -14.75 5.07
C ALA A 97 7.74 -13.26 5.47
N SER A 98 8.74 -12.81 6.24
CA SER A 98 8.89 -11.39 6.59
C SER A 98 9.23 -10.54 5.37
N LEU A 99 10.16 -11.01 4.53
CA LEU A 99 10.54 -10.30 3.31
C LEU A 99 9.36 -10.18 2.34
N VAL A 100 8.62 -11.28 2.14
CA VAL A 100 7.43 -11.31 1.29
C VAL A 100 6.33 -10.40 1.87
N ALA A 101 6.10 -10.45 3.18
CA ALA A 101 5.11 -9.60 3.84
C ALA A 101 5.45 -8.12 3.69
N TRP A 102 6.70 -7.72 3.95
CA TRP A 102 7.13 -6.33 3.75
C TRP A 102 7.04 -5.91 2.28
N PHE A 103 7.46 -6.76 1.35
CA PHE A 103 7.33 -6.48 -0.07
C PHE A 103 5.88 -6.15 -0.43
N PHE A 104 4.93 -7.04 -0.11
CA PHE A 104 3.52 -6.81 -0.43
C PHE A 104 2.91 -5.65 0.34
N GLN A 105 3.30 -5.43 1.60
CA GLN A 105 2.82 -4.30 2.39
C GLN A 105 3.14 -2.96 1.72
N TYR A 106 4.33 -2.82 1.14
CA TYR A 106 4.71 -1.59 0.46
C TYR A 106 4.24 -1.55 -1.01
N SER A 107 4.29 -2.67 -1.73
CA SER A 107 3.87 -2.73 -3.15
C SER A 107 2.36 -2.62 -3.36
N VAL A 108 1.56 -3.16 -2.45
CA VAL A 108 0.13 -3.44 -2.70
C VAL A 108 -0.81 -2.60 -1.85
N MET A 109 -0.39 -2.02 -0.72
CA MET A 109 -1.32 -1.31 0.17
C MET A 109 -2.05 -0.14 -0.52
N GLY A 110 -1.32 0.68 -1.30
CA GLY A 110 -1.94 1.75 -2.08
C GLY A 110 -2.90 1.22 -3.16
N PHE A 111 -2.52 0.13 -3.82
CA PHE A 111 -3.37 -0.55 -4.81
C PHE A 111 -4.63 -1.15 -4.18
N ALA A 112 -4.51 -1.84 -3.04
CA ALA A 112 -5.63 -2.44 -2.33
C ALA A 112 -6.63 -1.37 -1.89
N PHE A 113 -6.15 -0.24 -1.35
CA PHE A 113 -7.03 0.89 -1.02
C PHE A 113 -7.72 1.43 -2.26
N GLN A 114 -6.98 1.75 -3.33
CA GLN A 114 -7.56 2.31 -4.55
C GLN A 114 -8.58 1.37 -5.21
N LEU A 115 -8.28 0.07 -5.27
CA LEU A 115 -9.19 -0.94 -5.81
C LEU A 115 -10.49 -1.00 -5.02
N VAL A 116 -10.40 -1.03 -3.69
CA VAL A 116 -11.58 -1.06 -2.81
C VAL A 116 -12.35 0.26 -2.89
N ASP A 117 -11.68 1.40 -2.81
CA ASP A 117 -12.30 2.73 -2.89
C ASP A 117 -13.02 2.92 -4.22
N GLN A 118 -12.38 2.58 -5.35
CA GLN A 118 -13.02 2.65 -6.67
C GLN A 118 -14.20 1.68 -6.81
N GLY A 119 -14.05 0.44 -6.29
CA GLY A 119 -15.11 -0.57 -6.32
C GLY A 119 -16.34 -0.11 -5.53
N LEU A 120 -16.14 0.37 -4.30
CA LEU A 120 -17.22 0.90 -3.46
C LEU A 120 -17.80 2.19 -4.04
N SER A 121 -16.98 3.08 -4.59
CA SER A 121 -17.43 4.29 -5.28
C SER A 121 -18.37 4.00 -6.42
N LYS A 122 -18.02 3.03 -7.29
CA LYS A 122 -18.90 2.59 -8.39
C LYS A 122 -20.18 1.94 -7.87
N MET A 123 -20.07 1.07 -6.87
CA MET A 123 -21.23 0.36 -6.30
C MET A 123 -22.22 1.31 -5.60
N MET A 124 -21.71 2.33 -4.92
CA MET A 124 -22.53 3.24 -4.10
C MET A 124 -22.91 4.52 -4.85
N GLY A 125 -22.38 4.76 -6.06
CA GLY A 125 -22.64 5.97 -6.84
C GLY A 125 -22.06 7.23 -6.20
N VAL A 126 -20.89 7.12 -5.55
CA VAL A 126 -20.21 8.26 -4.90
C VAL A 126 -18.77 8.42 -5.43
N PRO A 127 -18.22 9.64 -5.49
CA PRO A 127 -16.87 9.88 -5.97
C PRO A 127 -15.80 9.10 -5.20
N ALA A 128 -14.73 8.73 -5.91
CA ALA A 128 -13.52 8.19 -5.30
C ALA A 128 -12.84 9.23 -4.41
N THR A 129 -12.05 8.76 -3.46
CA THR A 129 -11.24 9.63 -2.61
C THR A 129 -10.16 10.26 -3.48
N PRO A 130 -9.87 11.58 -3.39
CA PRO A 130 -8.92 12.22 -4.29
C PRO A 130 -7.50 11.66 -4.10
N TYR A 131 -6.79 11.43 -5.20
CA TYR A 131 -5.41 10.94 -5.19
C TYR A 131 -4.55 11.62 -6.26
N GLY A 132 -3.22 11.57 -6.09
CA GLY A 132 -2.26 12.06 -7.07
C GLY A 132 -2.44 13.55 -7.39
N SER A 133 -2.54 13.87 -8.68
CA SER A 133 -2.66 15.27 -9.16
C SER A 133 -3.98 15.93 -8.75
N GLU A 134 -5.02 15.16 -8.41
CA GLU A 134 -6.30 15.71 -7.96
C GLU A 134 -6.24 16.42 -6.60
N LEU A 135 -5.19 16.14 -5.81
CA LEU A 135 -4.93 16.80 -4.53
C LEU A 135 -4.43 18.24 -4.71
N MET A 136 -3.80 18.52 -5.84
CA MET A 136 -3.26 19.82 -6.17
C MET A 136 -4.29 20.74 -6.80
N LYS A 137 -5.46 20.21 -7.18
CA LYS A 137 -6.54 21.00 -7.77
C LYS A 137 -7.41 21.63 -6.67
N PRO A 138 -7.96 22.84 -6.90
CA PRO A 138 -8.88 23.46 -5.96
C PRO A 138 -10.14 22.60 -5.76
N PRO A 139 -10.70 22.56 -4.53
CA PRO A 139 -11.97 21.89 -4.25
C PRO A 139 -13.08 22.53 -5.10
N GLY A 140 -13.84 21.70 -5.85
CA GLY A 140 -14.90 22.16 -6.76
C GLY A 140 -14.58 22.07 -8.27
N SER A 141 -13.32 21.81 -8.66
CA SER A 141 -12.95 21.61 -10.08
C SER A 141 -13.39 20.26 -10.69
N SER A 142 -14.05 19.41 -9.89
CA SER A 142 -14.67 18.16 -10.34
C SER A 142 -16.01 18.49 -10.99
N THR A 143 -16.03 18.62 -12.31
CA THR A 143 -17.24 18.81 -13.13
C THR A 143 -18.25 17.69 -12.87
N GLY A 144 -19.28 17.95 -12.06
CA GLY A 144 -20.37 17.00 -11.83
C GLY A 144 -21.26 17.30 -10.62
N GLN A 145 -22.36 18.00 -10.88
CA GLN A 145 -23.61 18.07 -10.10
C GLN A 145 -23.51 18.48 -8.61
N GLU A 146 -23.43 19.79 -8.36
CA GLU A 146 -23.62 20.39 -7.03
C GLU A 146 -25.01 20.09 -6.42
N GLY A 147 -26.01 19.74 -7.24
CA GLY A 147 -27.37 19.43 -6.78
C GLY A 147 -27.53 18.07 -6.08
N ASP A 148 -26.74 17.05 -6.46
CA ASP A 148 -26.90 15.67 -5.96
C ASP A 148 -26.07 15.38 -4.69
N GLN A 149 -24.98 16.14 -4.48
CA GLN A 149 -24.09 16.01 -3.32
C GLN A 149 -24.71 16.52 -2.00
N ALA A 150 -25.81 17.27 -2.09
CA ALA A 150 -26.52 17.79 -0.93
C ALA A 150 -27.48 16.77 -0.28
N SER A 151 -27.83 15.69 -0.98
CA SER A 151 -28.79 14.69 -0.48
C SER A 151 -28.25 13.92 0.73
N LEU A 152 -29.13 13.60 1.69
CA LEU A 152 -28.79 12.79 2.87
C LEU A 152 -28.25 11.41 2.47
N ASP A 153 -28.85 10.81 1.45
CA ASP A 153 -28.44 9.50 0.91
C ASP A 153 -27.00 9.53 0.39
N PHE A 154 -26.63 10.57 -0.40
CA PHE A 154 -25.26 10.76 -0.85
C PHE A 154 -24.28 10.86 0.32
N ARG A 155 -24.61 11.63 1.35
CA ARG A 155 -23.75 11.81 2.54
C ARG A 155 -23.56 10.51 3.31
N ILE A 156 -24.63 9.72 3.50
CA ILE A 156 -24.56 8.42 4.15
C ILE A 156 -23.68 7.46 3.34
N LYS A 157 -23.90 7.38 2.02
CA LYS A 157 -23.10 6.53 1.13
C LYS A 157 -21.63 6.91 1.12
N SER A 158 -21.33 8.21 1.04
CA SER A 158 -19.97 8.73 1.07
C SER A 158 -19.28 8.45 2.42
N ALA A 159 -19.97 8.66 3.54
CA ALA A 159 -19.46 8.36 4.87
C ALA A 159 -19.20 6.85 5.05
N ALA A 160 -20.13 6.00 4.63
CA ALA A 160 -19.98 4.56 4.69
C ALA A 160 -18.81 4.07 3.82
N LYS A 161 -18.66 4.57 2.59
CA LYS A 161 -17.49 4.27 1.74
C LYS A 161 -16.19 4.65 2.44
N THR A 162 -16.13 5.87 2.96
CA THR A 162 -14.96 6.43 3.63
C THR A 162 -14.55 5.62 4.86
N LEU A 163 -15.52 4.98 5.54
CA LEU A 163 -15.26 4.05 6.64
C LEU A 163 -14.84 2.66 6.16
N LEU A 164 -15.54 2.10 5.17
CA LEU A 164 -15.37 0.72 4.72
C LEU A 164 -14.09 0.49 3.91
N ALA A 165 -13.71 1.43 3.04
CA ALA A 165 -12.55 1.25 2.17
C ALA A 165 -11.25 1.01 2.97
N PRO A 166 -10.93 1.84 3.99
CA PRO A 166 -9.78 1.58 4.85
C PRO A 166 -9.85 0.26 5.62
N ILE A 167 -11.03 -0.12 6.12
CA ILE A 167 -11.20 -1.36 6.90
C ILE A 167 -10.90 -2.59 6.03
N LEU A 168 -11.44 -2.62 4.82
CA LEU A 168 -11.25 -3.74 3.89
C LEU A 168 -9.80 -3.80 3.41
N ALA A 169 -9.21 -2.67 3.01
CA ALA A 169 -7.81 -2.60 2.59
C ALA A 169 -6.85 -3.03 3.71
N ALA A 170 -7.05 -2.52 4.93
CA ALA A 170 -6.27 -2.90 6.10
C ALA A 170 -6.43 -4.37 6.47
N SER A 171 -7.63 -4.94 6.33
CA SER A 171 -7.88 -6.35 6.61
C SER A 171 -7.12 -7.27 5.62
N LEU A 172 -7.06 -6.89 4.34
CA LEU A 172 -6.26 -7.59 3.33
C LEU A 172 -4.77 -7.54 3.67
N GLU A 173 -4.25 -6.36 4.03
CA GLU A 173 -2.86 -6.16 4.43
C GLU A 173 -2.52 -6.97 5.68
N SER A 174 -3.36 -6.90 6.72
CA SER A 174 -3.15 -7.63 7.97
C SER A 174 -3.20 -9.14 7.76
N LYS A 175 -4.03 -9.65 6.83
CA LYS A 175 -4.06 -11.07 6.51
C LYS A 175 -2.71 -11.57 5.98
N VAL A 176 -2.04 -10.76 5.17
CA VAL A 176 -0.73 -11.10 4.59
C VAL A 176 0.41 -10.87 5.59
N SER A 177 0.35 -9.79 6.37
CA SER A 177 1.48 -9.33 7.19
C SER A 177 1.48 -9.84 8.63
N ASN A 178 0.31 -10.12 9.22
CA ASN A 178 0.18 -10.38 10.66
C ASN A 178 0.99 -11.60 11.11
N ARG A 179 0.89 -12.74 10.42
CA ARG A 179 1.66 -13.95 10.77
C ARG A 179 3.17 -13.71 10.73
N ALA A 180 3.64 -12.96 9.73
CA ALA A 180 5.05 -12.61 9.62
C ALA A 180 5.50 -11.67 10.76
N GLU A 181 4.64 -10.73 11.17
CA GLU A 181 4.90 -9.85 12.31
C GLU A 181 4.97 -10.62 13.63
N VAL A 182 4.07 -11.60 13.84
CA VAL A 182 4.09 -12.48 15.02
C VAL A 182 5.36 -13.33 15.05
N GLN A 183 5.79 -13.86 13.90
CA GLN A 183 7.07 -14.56 13.80
C GLN A 183 8.26 -13.65 14.14
N ARG A 184 8.23 -12.37 13.74
CA ARG A 184 9.26 -11.41 14.15
C ARG A 184 9.19 -11.09 15.64
N TYR A 185 8.00 -11.10 16.23
CA TYR A 185 7.79 -10.85 17.65
C TYR A 185 8.35 -11.97 18.53
N PHE A 186 7.97 -13.23 18.28
CA PHE A 186 8.39 -14.37 19.11
C PHE A 186 9.62 -15.13 18.61
N GLY A 187 9.95 -15.01 17.32
CA GLY A 187 10.88 -15.91 16.65
C GLY A 187 10.18 -17.15 16.09
N LYS A 188 10.90 -17.88 15.22
CA LYS A 188 10.35 -18.99 14.40
C LYS A 188 9.80 -20.15 15.24
N GLN A 189 10.57 -20.58 16.26
CA GLN A 189 10.21 -21.74 17.08
C GLN A 189 8.96 -21.48 17.91
N GLN A 190 8.95 -20.39 18.68
CA GLN A 190 7.81 -20.05 19.52
C GLN A 190 6.56 -19.70 18.70
N PHE A 191 6.71 -19.09 17.51
CA PHE A 191 5.59 -18.89 16.59
C PHE A 191 4.97 -20.21 16.11
N ALA A 192 5.79 -21.20 15.73
CA ALA A 192 5.28 -22.51 15.31
C ALA A 192 4.51 -23.22 16.45
N THR A 193 4.98 -23.09 17.69
CA THR A 193 4.27 -23.60 18.87
C THR A 193 2.93 -22.89 19.07
N ILE A 194 2.90 -21.55 18.96
CA ILE A 194 1.66 -20.78 19.09
C ILE A 194 0.66 -21.13 17.97
N GLU A 195 1.14 -21.25 16.74
CA GLU A 195 0.31 -21.56 15.58
C GLU A 195 -0.28 -22.98 15.67
N SER A 196 0.52 -23.98 16.03
CA SER A 196 0.03 -25.36 16.23
C SER A 196 -1.01 -25.44 17.34
N ASN A 197 -0.79 -24.75 18.46
CA ASN A 197 -1.74 -24.67 19.57
C ASN A 197 -3.06 -23.99 19.14
N LEU A 198 -2.98 -22.89 18.39
CA LEU A 198 -4.16 -22.20 17.86
C LEU A 198 -4.96 -23.06 16.86
N LEU A 199 -4.27 -23.80 16.00
CA LEU A 199 -4.91 -24.69 15.04
C LEU A 199 -5.55 -25.91 15.69
N ALA A 200 -4.98 -26.40 16.80
CA ALA A 200 -5.54 -27.48 17.59
C ALA A 200 -6.82 -27.06 18.35
N GLN A 201 -6.97 -25.79 18.70
CA GLN A 201 -8.16 -25.28 19.40
C GLN A 201 -9.36 -25.12 18.46
N ARG A 202 -10.29 -26.07 18.54
CA ARG A 202 -11.56 -26.05 17.78
C ARG A 202 -12.47 -24.86 18.13
N SER A 203 -12.33 -24.30 19.34
CA SER A 203 -13.10 -23.16 19.84
C SER A 203 -12.62 -21.81 19.32
N TYR A 204 -11.48 -21.73 18.64
CA TYR A 204 -10.96 -20.48 18.10
C TYR A 204 -11.71 -20.11 16.79
N PRO A 205 -12.22 -18.87 16.64
CA PRO A 205 -12.96 -18.48 15.44
C PRO A 205 -12.19 -18.77 14.15
N LEU A 206 -12.88 -19.34 13.16
CA LEU A 206 -12.28 -19.77 11.89
C LEU A 206 -11.50 -18.63 11.20
N LEU A 207 -12.08 -17.43 11.18
CA LEU A 207 -11.44 -16.24 10.62
C LEU A 207 -10.13 -15.89 11.34
N SER A 208 -10.11 -15.96 12.67
CA SER A 208 -8.90 -15.70 13.46
C SER A 208 -7.83 -16.77 13.26
N ARG A 209 -8.22 -18.03 13.02
CA ARG A 209 -7.28 -19.10 12.63
C ARG A 209 -6.65 -18.84 11.25
N MET A 210 -7.45 -18.40 10.29
CA MET A 210 -6.98 -18.09 8.93
C MET A 210 -6.08 -16.83 8.92
N ALA A 211 -6.48 -15.77 9.62
CA ALA A 211 -5.79 -14.49 9.61
C ALA A 211 -4.61 -14.39 10.61
N GLY A 212 -4.49 -15.38 11.50
CA GLY A 212 -3.41 -15.49 12.47
C GLY A 212 -3.73 -14.88 13.85
N PRO A 213 -2.82 -15.05 14.82
CA PRO A 213 -3.03 -14.64 16.20
C PRO A 213 -3.20 -13.12 16.32
N ALA A 214 -4.04 -12.70 17.26
CA ALA A 214 -4.32 -11.29 17.53
C ALA A 214 -4.68 -10.45 16.29
N PHE A 215 -5.37 -11.03 15.29
CA PHE A 215 -5.67 -10.34 14.04
C PHE A 215 -6.41 -9.01 14.21
N PHE A 216 -7.40 -8.94 15.10
CA PHE A 216 -8.25 -7.76 15.25
C PHE A 216 -7.48 -6.46 15.58
N PRO A 217 -6.64 -6.39 16.64
CA PRO A 217 -5.86 -5.18 16.90
C PRO A 217 -4.81 -4.90 15.80
N SER A 218 -4.29 -5.92 15.11
CA SER A 218 -3.42 -5.71 13.93
C SER A 218 -4.18 -5.04 12.78
N ALA A 219 -5.37 -5.54 12.46
CA ALA A 219 -6.26 -4.97 11.45
C ALA A 219 -6.69 -3.55 11.83
N MET A 220 -7.08 -3.31 13.08
CA MET A 220 -7.50 -1.99 13.54
C MET A 220 -6.35 -0.97 13.48
N ARG A 221 -5.13 -1.36 13.87
CA ARG A 221 -3.93 -0.55 13.67
C ARG A 221 -3.76 -0.16 12.21
N ASN A 222 -3.84 -1.14 11.30
CA ASN A 222 -3.69 -0.90 9.88
C ASN A 222 -4.84 -0.04 9.32
N THR A 223 -6.06 -0.19 9.83
CA THR A 223 -7.21 0.67 9.47
C THR A 223 -6.94 2.11 9.84
N ILE A 224 -6.42 2.38 11.05
CA ILE A 224 -6.06 3.74 11.48
C ILE A 224 -5.02 4.32 10.54
N MET A 225 -3.95 3.57 10.24
CA MET A 225 -2.90 4.02 9.32
C MET A 225 -3.41 4.25 7.90
N CYS A 226 -4.33 3.40 7.43
CA CYS A 226 -4.97 3.52 6.12
C CYS A 226 -5.88 4.75 6.07
N GLN A 227 -6.70 4.98 7.10
CA GLN A 227 -7.53 6.18 7.24
C GLN A 227 -6.68 7.45 7.25
N THR A 228 -5.60 7.49 8.04
CA THR A 228 -4.75 8.68 8.13
C THR A 228 -4.05 8.95 6.80
N THR A 229 -3.58 7.91 6.12
CA THR A 229 -2.81 8.04 4.86
C THR A 229 -3.70 8.36 3.67
N PHE A 230 -4.80 7.63 3.48
CA PHE A 230 -5.55 7.63 2.22
C PHE A 230 -6.89 8.37 2.30
N VAL A 231 -7.35 8.73 3.49
CA VAL A 231 -8.59 9.48 3.66
C VAL A 231 -8.30 10.84 4.27
N LEU A 232 -7.85 10.90 5.52
CA LEU A 232 -7.68 12.14 6.25
C LEU A 232 -6.67 13.04 5.56
N THR A 233 -5.45 12.56 5.29
CA THR A 233 -4.41 13.35 4.63
C THR A 233 -4.87 13.93 3.29
N PRO A 234 -5.37 13.14 2.33
CA PRO A 234 -5.94 13.64 1.07
C PRO A 234 -7.03 14.69 1.24
N ILE A 235 -8.03 14.41 2.08
CA ILE A 235 -9.20 15.27 2.25
C ILE A 235 -8.79 16.58 2.91
N THR A 236 -8.04 16.52 4.01
CA THR A 236 -7.67 17.73 4.75
C THR A 236 -6.63 18.56 4.02
N TYR A 237 -5.69 17.92 3.31
CA TYR A 237 -4.77 18.64 2.44
C TYR A 237 -5.51 19.34 1.29
N LYS A 238 -6.46 18.66 0.66
CA LYS A 238 -7.22 19.26 -0.45
C LYS A 238 -8.11 20.42 0.01
N LEU A 239 -8.80 20.27 1.14
CA LEU A 239 -9.79 21.25 1.62
C LEU A 239 -9.20 22.41 2.41
N TYR A 240 -8.16 22.17 3.22
CA TYR A 240 -7.69 23.14 4.21
C TYR A 240 -6.27 23.65 3.97
N PHE A 241 -5.45 22.97 3.16
CA PHE A 241 -4.10 23.46 2.89
C PHE A 241 -4.14 24.62 1.88
N PRO A 242 -3.45 25.75 2.13
CA PRO A 242 -3.48 26.91 1.25
C PRO A 242 -3.06 26.56 -0.17
N GLN A 243 -3.87 26.95 -1.16
CA GLN A 243 -3.76 26.48 -2.55
C GLN A 243 -2.45 26.93 -3.20
N GLU A 244 -2.02 28.15 -2.92
CA GLU A 244 -0.77 28.78 -3.36
C GLU A 244 0.49 28.09 -2.81
N HIS A 245 0.35 27.28 -1.75
CA HIS A 245 1.45 26.55 -1.13
C HIS A 245 1.42 25.05 -1.44
N LYS A 246 0.44 24.58 -2.22
CA LYS A 246 0.35 23.17 -2.60
C LYS A 246 1.46 22.80 -3.57
N THR A 247 2.32 21.89 -3.14
CA THR A 247 3.44 21.33 -3.90
C THR A 247 3.61 19.87 -3.49
N LYS A 248 4.35 19.08 -4.29
CA LYS A 248 4.70 17.70 -3.90
C LYS A 248 5.41 17.68 -2.53
N SER A 249 6.26 18.67 -2.27
CA SER A 249 6.99 18.82 -1.01
C SER A 249 6.09 19.17 0.17
N SER A 250 5.12 20.07 0.01
CA SER A 250 4.19 20.39 1.10
C SER A 250 3.21 19.24 1.38
N LEU A 251 2.74 18.53 0.34
CA LEU A 251 1.95 17.30 0.50
C LEU A 251 2.77 16.23 1.24
N PHE A 252 4.05 16.10 0.93
CA PHE A 252 4.95 15.19 1.62
C PHE A 252 5.03 15.48 3.13
N TRP A 253 5.40 16.71 3.52
CA TRP A 253 5.53 17.07 4.93
C TRP A 253 4.20 17.01 5.68
N TYR A 254 3.11 17.37 5.01
CA TYR A 254 1.77 17.28 5.56
C TYR A 254 1.37 15.82 5.81
N GLY A 255 1.58 14.95 4.83
CA GLY A 255 1.33 13.52 4.95
C GLY A 255 2.22 12.84 5.99
N LEU A 256 3.50 13.24 6.08
CA LEU A 256 4.40 12.78 7.14
C LEU A 256 3.85 13.18 8.52
N SER A 257 3.43 14.44 8.68
CA SER A 257 2.88 14.95 9.94
C SER A 257 1.62 14.16 10.35
N MET A 258 0.66 14.03 9.43
CA MET A 258 -0.60 13.35 9.69
C MET A 258 -0.42 11.85 9.93
N ASN A 259 0.38 11.17 9.10
CA ASN A 259 0.53 9.72 9.19
C ASN A 259 1.44 9.31 10.35
N ILE A 260 2.60 9.97 10.47
CA ILE A 260 3.63 9.57 11.43
C ILE A 260 3.33 10.10 12.81
N PHE A 261 2.97 11.36 12.96
CA PHE A 261 2.82 11.96 14.28
C PHE A 261 1.40 11.77 14.81
N VAL A 262 0.37 12.10 14.03
CA VAL A 262 -1.03 12.01 14.47
C VAL A 262 -1.52 10.56 14.44
N GLY A 263 -1.38 9.87 13.30
CA GLY A 263 -1.89 8.51 13.14
C GLY A 263 -1.29 7.50 14.12
N ASN A 264 0.01 7.60 14.41
CA ASN A 264 0.64 6.68 15.36
C ASN A 264 0.20 6.88 16.82
N VAL A 265 -0.41 8.00 17.21
CA VAL A 265 -0.98 8.15 18.57
C VAL A 265 -2.09 7.12 18.80
N ALA A 266 -3.00 6.98 17.84
CA ALA A 266 -4.06 5.98 17.94
C ALA A 266 -3.54 4.58 17.60
N ALA A 267 -2.72 4.45 16.55
CA ALA A 267 -2.22 3.16 16.10
C ALA A 267 -1.38 2.45 17.18
N ILE A 268 -0.68 3.19 18.06
CA ILE A 268 0.13 2.56 19.09
C ILE A 268 -0.68 1.91 20.21
N THR A 269 -1.87 2.45 20.52
CA THR A 269 -2.78 1.79 21.47
C THR A 269 -3.17 0.40 20.98
N GLN A 270 -3.41 0.28 19.66
CA GLN A 270 -3.71 -0.98 19.00
C GLN A 270 -2.49 -1.89 18.90
N GLN A 271 -1.29 -1.33 18.67
CA GLN A 271 -0.04 -2.11 18.72
C GLN A 271 0.21 -2.68 20.12
N ALA A 272 -0.02 -1.90 21.17
CA ALA A 272 0.13 -2.34 22.55
C ALA A 272 -0.90 -3.42 22.92
N LEU A 273 -2.15 -3.24 22.48
CA LEU A 273 -3.18 -4.28 22.62
C LEU A 273 -2.79 -5.55 21.88
N TRP A 274 -2.26 -5.45 20.66
CA TRP A 274 -1.76 -6.58 19.87
C TRP A 274 -0.63 -7.32 20.60
N GLY A 275 0.43 -6.62 21.03
CA GLY A 275 1.58 -7.22 21.70
C GLY A 275 1.21 -7.93 23.00
N ARG A 276 0.40 -7.28 23.84
CA ARG A 276 -0.09 -7.88 25.09
C ARG A 276 -1.04 -9.06 24.86
N SER A 277 -1.86 -9.01 23.81
CA SER A 277 -2.72 -10.14 23.44
C SER A 277 -1.90 -11.34 22.99
N LEU A 278 -0.78 -11.10 22.29
CA LEU A 278 0.16 -12.14 21.92
C LEU A 278 0.85 -12.73 23.16
N ASP A 279 1.30 -11.91 24.10
CA ASP A 279 1.90 -12.41 25.34
C ASP A 279 0.91 -13.29 26.13
N MET A 280 -0.36 -12.86 26.26
CA MET A 280 -1.41 -13.65 26.87
C MET A 280 -1.66 -14.96 26.12
N LEU A 281 -1.65 -14.93 24.79
CA LEU A 281 -1.79 -16.14 23.97
C LEU A 281 -0.63 -17.12 24.23
N ALA A 282 0.60 -16.62 24.33
CA ALA A 282 1.77 -17.44 24.60
C ALA A 282 1.72 -18.06 26.01
N GLU A 283 1.21 -17.32 27.00
CA GLU A 283 1.12 -17.78 28.39
C GLU A 283 -0.06 -18.73 28.62
N LYS A 284 -1.26 -18.38 28.11
CA LYS A 284 -2.54 -19.03 28.48
C LYS A 284 -3.13 -19.86 27.35
N GLY A 285 -2.53 -19.84 26.17
CA GLY A 285 -3.05 -20.52 24.99
C GLY A 285 -4.33 -19.91 24.42
N ARG A 286 -4.84 -18.79 24.95
CA ARG A 286 -6.04 -18.10 24.43
C ARG A 286 -5.95 -16.59 24.61
N ILE A 287 -6.66 -15.84 23.76
CA ILE A 287 -6.76 -14.37 23.87
C ILE A 287 -8.12 -14.01 24.49
N ASP A 288 -8.08 -13.20 25.53
CA ASP A 288 -9.24 -12.47 26.05
C ASP A 288 -8.92 -10.97 26.06
N TYR A 289 -9.38 -10.26 25.02
CA TYR A 289 -9.10 -8.84 24.86
C TYR A 289 -9.62 -8.00 26.04
N SER A 290 -10.75 -8.38 26.63
CA SER A 290 -11.32 -7.66 27.77
C SER A 290 -10.43 -7.81 29.01
N ALA A 291 -9.89 -9.01 29.23
CA ALA A 291 -8.94 -9.27 30.30
C ALA A 291 -7.61 -8.55 30.06
N VAL A 292 -7.08 -8.56 28.82
CA VAL A 292 -5.87 -7.80 28.46
C VAL A 292 -6.03 -6.31 28.78
N ILE A 293 -7.17 -5.73 28.40
CA ILE A 293 -7.46 -4.31 28.65
C ILE A 293 -7.59 -4.03 30.14
N ARG A 294 -8.43 -4.79 30.86
CA ARG A 294 -8.64 -4.59 32.30
C ARG A 294 -7.37 -4.78 33.11
N GLN A 295 -6.60 -5.83 32.85
CA GLN A 295 -5.34 -6.11 33.56
C GLN A 295 -4.28 -5.05 33.24
N GLY A 296 -4.18 -4.62 31.98
CA GLY A 296 -3.27 -3.54 31.58
C GLY A 296 -3.60 -2.23 32.30
N LEU A 297 -4.87 -1.81 32.27
CA LEU A 297 -5.33 -0.60 32.95
C LEU A 297 -5.17 -0.69 34.47
N HIS A 298 -5.44 -1.84 35.08
CA HIS A 298 -5.27 -2.02 36.52
C HIS A 298 -3.80 -1.96 36.95
N LYS A 299 -2.89 -2.56 36.17
CA LYS A 299 -1.46 -2.67 36.53
C LYS A 299 -0.67 -1.40 36.22
N GLU A 300 -0.93 -0.77 35.08
CA GLU A 300 -0.10 0.31 34.53
C GLU A 300 -0.92 1.55 34.11
N GLY A 301 -2.24 1.53 34.29
CA GLY A 301 -3.12 2.60 33.80
C GLY A 301 -3.04 2.78 32.28
N ILE A 302 -3.16 4.03 31.83
CA ILE A 302 -3.02 4.39 30.41
C ILE A 302 -1.63 4.03 29.87
N ALA A 303 -0.60 3.98 30.73
CA ALA A 303 0.77 3.65 30.34
C ALA A 303 0.91 2.22 29.77
N ALA A 304 -0.06 1.32 30.05
CA ALA A 304 -0.14 0.01 29.40
C ALA A 304 -0.24 0.11 27.88
N PHE A 305 -0.96 1.13 27.38
CA PHE A 305 -1.30 1.29 25.97
C PHE A 305 -0.61 2.48 25.30
N PHE A 306 -0.24 3.50 26.07
CA PHE A 306 0.40 4.69 25.54
C PHE A 306 1.42 5.27 26.50
N THR A 307 2.65 5.48 26.00
CA THR A 307 3.66 6.32 26.64
C THR A 307 4.42 7.08 25.56
N VAL A 308 5.02 8.24 25.89
CA VAL A 308 5.86 8.99 24.94
C VAL A 308 7.00 8.13 24.38
N PRO A 309 7.72 7.30 25.18
CA PRO A 309 8.70 6.39 24.64
C PRO A 309 8.11 5.36 23.66
N LYS A 310 6.95 4.76 23.95
CA LYS A 310 6.28 3.84 23.02
C LYS A 310 6.03 4.55 21.70
N TRP A 311 5.39 5.72 21.76
CA TRP A 311 5.06 6.51 20.57
C TRP A 311 6.32 6.89 19.78
N GLY A 312 7.35 7.39 20.46
CA GLY A 312 8.63 7.76 19.86
C GLY A 312 9.32 6.58 19.18
N SER A 313 9.34 5.39 19.78
CA SER A 313 9.92 4.20 19.15
C SER A 313 9.21 3.81 17.85
N ARG A 314 7.89 3.99 17.80
CA ARG A 314 7.08 3.71 16.61
C ARG A 314 7.32 4.74 15.52
N VAL A 315 7.40 6.02 15.89
CA VAL A 315 7.77 7.11 14.99
C VAL A 315 9.14 6.85 14.39
N LEU A 316 10.16 6.55 15.21
CA LEU A 316 11.53 6.28 14.74
C LEU A 316 11.63 5.06 13.83
N MET A 317 10.83 4.03 14.09
CA MET A 317 10.78 2.83 13.26
C MET A 317 10.09 3.10 11.90
N ASN A 318 9.06 3.96 11.84
CA ASN A 318 8.30 4.22 10.62
C ASN A 318 8.85 5.40 9.80
N ALA A 319 9.41 6.44 10.43
CA ALA A 319 9.79 7.69 9.78
C ALA A 319 10.82 7.54 8.66
N PRO A 320 11.88 6.74 8.80
CA PRO A 320 12.81 6.53 7.70
C PRO A 320 12.13 5.86 6.49
N ALA A 321 11.42 4.75 6.73
CA ALA A 321 10.81 3.98 5.66
C ALA A 321 9.64 4.72 4.99
N GLN A 322 8.78 5.38 5.75
CA GLN A 322 7.60 6.08 5.22
C GLN A 322 7.93 7.50 4.75
N GLY A 323 8.87 8.17 5.40
CA GLY A 323 9.27 9.53 5.05
C GLY A 323 10.18 9.61 3.83
N VAL A 324 10.99 8.59 3.55
CA VAL A 324 11.84 8.61 2.35
C VAL A 324 11.11 8.04 1.13
N LEU A 325 9.98 7.36 1.32
CA LEU A 325 9.22 6.72 0.25
C LEU A 325 8.81 7.69 -0.88
N PRO A 326 8.34 8.93 -0.61
CA PRO A 326 7.95 9.86 -1.67
C PRO A 326 9.13 10.34 -2.51
N TRP A 327 10.29 10.60 -1.90
CA TRP A 327 11.53 10.87 -2.63
C TRP A 327 11.92 9.67 -3.49
N PHE A 328 11.91 8.47 -2.92
CA PHE A 328 12.22 7.25 -3.67
C PHE A 328 11.28 7.05 -4.86
N TYR A 329 9.98 7.29 -4.67
CA TYR A 329 8.97 7.14 -5.71
C TYR A 329 9.05 8.20 -6.82
N ASN A 330 9.34 9.45 -6.47
CA ASN A 330 9.29 10.58 -7.41
C ASN A 330 10.65 10.91 -8.04
N ASP A 331 11.76 10.55 -7.39
CA ASP A 331 13.09 10.99 -7.79
C ASP A 331 14.00 9.80 -8.14
N VAL A 332 13.84 8.65 -7.47
CA VAL A 332 14.69 7.47 -7.72
C VAL A 332 14.08 6.53 -8.75
N LEU A 333 12.82 6.12 -8.58
CA LEU A 333 12.18 5.18 -9.51
C LEU A 333 12.13 5.71 -10.95
N PRO A 334 11.84 7.00 -11.23
CA PRO A 334 11.81 7.52 -12.59
C PRO A 334 13.11 7.34 -13.38
N LEU A 335 14.26 7.30 -12.70
CA LEU A 335 15.56 7.08 -13.35
C LEU A 335 15.65 5.75 -14.10
N GLY A 336 14.87 4.74 -13.68
CA GLY A 336 14.84 3.41 -14.31
C GLY A 336 13.71 3.21 -15.34
N GLU A 337 12.76 4.14 -15.47
CA GLU A 337 11.56 3.95 -16.30
C GLU A 337 11.89 3.73 -17.76
N ARG A 338 12.88 4.45 -18.29
CA ARG A 338 13.29 4.32 -19.70
C ARG A 338 13.82 2.93 -19.99
N THR A 339 14.69 2.43 -19.12
CA THR A 339 15.29 1.10 -19.25
C THR A 339 14.22 0.02 -19.21
N VAL A 340 13.25 0.15 -18.30
CA VAL A 340 12.13 -0.80 -18.17
C VAL A 340 11.24 -0.77 -19.40
N LEU A 341 10.81 0.41 -19.85
CA LEU A 341 9.96 0.52 -21.04
C LEU A 341 10.67 0.03 -22.30
N ALA A 342 11.96 0.31 -22.45
CA ALA A 342 12.76 -0.23 -23.54
C ALA A 342 12.84 -1.77 -23.49
N ALA A 343 13.06 -2.35 -22.30
CA ALA A 343 13.07 -3.80 -22.12
C ALA A 343 11.69 -4.41 -22.41
N VAL A 344 10.60 -3.81 -21.95
CA VAL A 344 9.22 -4.27 -22.26
C VAL A 344 8.96 -4.20 -23.76
N LYS A 345 9.40 -3.13 -24.41
CA LYS A 345 9.27 -2.99 -25.86
C LYS A 345 9.98 -4.14 -26.59
N THR A 346 11.27 -4.30 -26.33
CA THR A 346 12.12 -5.24 -27.07
C THR A 346 11.85 -6.70 -26.71
N CYS A 347 11.54 -7.01 -25.45
CA CYS A 347 11.41 -8.39 -24.99
C CYS A 347 9.95 -8.91 -24.99
N VAL A 348 8.96 -8.02 -25.00
CA VAL A 348 7.54 -8.43 -24.89
C VAL A 348 6.71 -7.90 -26.06
N TYR A 349 6.75 -6.59 -26.31
CA TYR A 349 5.86 -5.96 -27.27
C TYR A 349 6.21 -6.30 -28.73
N GLU A 350 7.46 -6.04 -29.15
CA GLU A 350 7.90 -6.30 -30.53
C GLU A 350 7.82 -7.80 -30.89
N PRO A 351 8.27 -8.76 -30.05
CA PRO A 351 8.13 -10.18 -30.35
C PRO A 351 6.66 -10.60 -30.52
N PHE A 352 5.76 -10.13 -29.65
CA PHE A 352 4.35 -10.45 -29.73
C PHE A 352 3.72 -9.95 -31.05
N TRP A 353 4.04 -8.73 -31.48
CA TRP A 353 3.50 -8.18 -32.73
C TRP A 353 4.11 -8.85 -33.96
N ASN A 354 5.40 -9.17 -33.95
CA ASN A 354 6.02 -9.94 -35.04
C ASN A 354 5.33 -11.30 -35.21
N GLU A 355 4.98 -12.00 -34.12
CA GLU A 355 4.22 -13.25 -34.17
C GLU A 355 2.80 -13.06 -34.74
N VAL A 356 2.10 -11.99 -34.32
CA VAL A 356 0.76 -11.68 -34.83
C VAL A 356 0.78 -11.34 -36.33
N GLU A 357 1.75 -10.56 -36.79
CA GLU A 357 1.91 -10.22 -38.21
C GLU A 357 2.23 -11.44 -39.06
N HIS A 358 3.12 -12.33 -38.58
CA HIS A 358 3.42 -13.60 -39.24
C HIS A 358 2.20 -14.56 -39.28
N THR A 359 1.36 -14.55 -38.25
CA THR A 359 0.14 -15.37 -38.22
C THR A 359 -0.95 -14.82 -39.13
N THR A 360 -1.02 -13.49 -39.29
CA THR A 360 -2.03 -12.82 -40.13
C THR A 360 -1.67 -12.91 -41.61
N THR A 361 -0.37 -12.90 -41.96
CA THR A 361 0.09 -13.16 -43.34
C THR A 361 -0.02 -14.63 -43.76
N ALA A 362 -0.02 -15.57 -42.80
CA ALA A 362 -0.12 -17.00 -43.09
C ALA A 362 -1.55 -17.50 -43.42
N ARG A 363 -2.60 -16.66 -43.34
CA ARG A 363 -4.00 -17.06 -43.60
C ARG A 363 -4.88 -15.96 -44.21
N LEU A 364 -4.44 -15.39 -45.33
CA LEU A 364 -5.42 -15.04 -46.36
C LEU A 364 -5.44 -16.22 -47.34
N PRO A 365 -6.40 -17.15 -47.25
CA PRO A 365 -6.63 -18.06 -48.36
C PRO A 365 -6.85 -17.17 -49.59
N GLU A 366 -6.04 -17.41 -50.62
CA GLU A 366 -6.20 -16.81 -51.94
C GLU A 366 -7.68 -16.73 -52.24
N ALA A 367 -8.14 -15.49 -52.42
CA ALA A 367 -9.52 -15.18 -52.69
C ALA A 367 -10.07 -16.20 -53.71
N VAL A 368 -11.14 -16.88 -53.31
CA VAL A 368 -12.09 -17.46 -54.25
C VAL A 368 -12.28 -16.41 -55.33
N LYS A 369 -11.75 -16.67 -56.53
CA LYS A 369 -12.03 -15.88 -57.72
C LYS A 369 -13.55 -15.91 -57.87
N VAL A 370 -14.21 -14.84 -57.44
CA VAL A 370 -15.61 -14.60 -57.75
C VAL A 370 -15.63 -14.35 -59.24
N GLU A 371 -15.92 -15.40 -60.00
CA GLU A 371 -16.33 -15.30 -61.39
C GLU A 371 -17.45 -14.27 -61.45
N THR A 372 -17.15 -13.14 -62.07
CA THR A 372 -18.11 -12.09 -62.35
C THR A 372 -19.06 -12.66 -63.40
N GLN A 373 -20.14 -13.31 -62.96
CA GLN A 373 -21.27 -13.57 -63.84
C GLN A 373 -21.80 -12.22 -64.30
N GLY A 374 -21.64 -11.95 -65.59
CA GLY A 374 -22.09 -10.72 -66.23
C GLY A 374 -23.59 -10.47 -65.99
N PRO A 375 -24.03 -9.21 -66.07
CA PRO A 375 -25.40 -8.85 -65.79
C PRO A 375 -26.37 -9.61 -66.73
N PRO A 376 -27.52 -10.10 -66.22
CA PRO A 376 -28.50 -10.77 -67.05
C PRO A 376 -29.04 -9.83 -68.13
N ARG A 377 -28.97 -10.27 -69.39
CA ARG A 377 -29.61 -9.58 -70.53
C ARG A 377 -31.12 -9.63 -70.36
N PHE A 378 -31.73 -8.49 -70.06
CA PHE A 378 -33.17 -8.29 -70.19
C PHE A 378 -33.53 -8.17 -71.68
N THR A 379 -34.22 -9.18 -72.22
CA THR A 379 -34.91 -9.06 -73.51
C THR A 379 -36.29 -8.43 -73.29
N ALA A 380 -36.53 -7.31 -73.95
CA ALA A 380 -37.80 -6.61 -73.98
C ALA A 380 -38.85 -7.44 -74.76
N ASN A 381 -39.97 -7.76 -74.11
CA ASN A 381 -41.20 -8.15 -74.81
C ASN A 381 -42.11 -6.93 -74.91
N SER A 382 -42.56 -6.64 -76.14
CA SER A 382 -43.46 -5.54 -76.43
C SER A 382 -44.87 -5.80 -75.88
N PRO A 383 -45.65 -4.74 -75.60
CA PRO A 383 -47.01 -4.89 -75.11
C PRO A 383 -47.98 -5.24 -76.25
N ARG A 384 -48.92 -6.15 -75.96
CA ARG A 384 -50.20 -6.26 -76.67
C ARG A 384 -51.24 -5.47 -75.88
N SER A 385 -51.62 -4.31 -76.41
CA SER A 385 -52.97 -3.73 -76.49
C SER A 385 -52.87 -2.24 -76.76
#